data_AF-A0A645F9F4-F1
#
_entry.id   AF-A0A645F9F4-F1
#
_cell.length_a   1.000
_cell.length_b   1.000
_cell.length_c   1.000
_cell.angle_alpha   90.00
_cell.angle_beta   90.00
_cell.angle_gamma   90.00
#
_symmetry.space_group_name_H-M   'P 1'
#
loop_
_entity.id
_entity.type
_entity.pdbx_description
1 polymer ?
#
loop_
_entity_poly.entity_id
_entity_poly.type
_entity_poly.pdbx_seq_one_letter_code
_entity_poly.pdbx_strand_id
1 'polypeptide(L)'
;MFELMVRARLCMEGKATSRGLHRAAVAHVSASAQARAKERLLPLLTEGEAEVFRRGRNTKPHSVPKGAKREEYQAATGLEALFGWLYLRGETVRLNELFERIMEE
;
A
#
# COMPACT_ATOMS: atom_id res chain seq x y z
N MET A 1 0.45 -1.44 8.48
CA MET A 1 0.93 -0.05 8.32
C MET A 1 0.09 0.74 7.33
N PHE A 2 0.06 0.36 6.05
CA PHE A 2 -0.62 1.13 5.00
C PHE A 2 -2.11 1.41 5.29
N GLU A 3 -2.88 0.41 5.72
CA GLU A 3 -4.31 0.58 6.07
C GLU A 3 -4.55 1.62 7.17
N LEU A 4 -3.67 1.67 8.17
CA LEU A 4 -3.75 2.66 9.26
C LEU A 4 -3.54 4.06 8.72
N MET A 5 -2.55 4.25 7.85
CA MET A 5 -2.26 5.55 7.24
C MET A 5 -3.42 6.04 6.36
N VAL A 6 -4.01 5.16 5.54
CA VAL A 6 -5.20 5.48 4.74
C VAL A 6 -6.34 5.93 5.64
N ARG A 7 -6.68 5.17 6.68
CA ARG A 7 -7.76 5.54 7.61
C ARG A 7 -7.47 6.85 8.32
N ALA A 8 -6.24 7.06 8.79
CA ALA A 8 -5.84 8.31 9.44
C ALA A 8 -6.01 9.50 8.50
N ARG A 9 -5.56 9.39 7.24
CA ARG A 9 -5.72 10.43 6.22
C ARG A 9 -7.18 10.76 5.97
N LEU A 10 -8.02 9.74 5.75
CA LEU A 10 -9.46 9.92 5.51
C LEU A 10 -10.19 10.57 6.70
N CYS A 11 -9.79 10.24 7.93
CA CYS A 11 -10.31 10.88 9.13
C CYS A 11 -9.88 12.34 9.23
N MET A 12 -8.60 12.66 8.95
CA MET A 12 -8.08 14.02 9.02
C MET A 12 -8.69 14.95 7.96
N GLU A 13 -9.04 14.43 6.78
CA GLU A 13 -9.70 15.21 5.73
C GLU A 13 -11.18 15.50 6.01
N GLY A 14 -11.76 14.96 7.09
CA GLY A 14 -13.16 15.19 7.46
C GLY A 14 -14.20 14.59 6.49
N LYS A 15 -13.75 13.80 5.51
CA LYS A 15 -14.60 13.31 4.40
C LYS A 15 -15.45 12.08 4.74
N ALA A 16 -15.33 11.50 5.93
CA ALA A 16 -15.93 10.21 6.24
C ALA A 16 -16.73 10.19 7.55
N THR A 17 -18.05 10.03 7.43
CA THR A 17 -18.88 9.52 8.54
C THR A 17 -18.47 8.08 8.86
N SER A 18 -18.78 7.57 10.06
CA SER A 18 -18.44 6.18 10.46
C SER A 18 -18.86 5.12 9.43
N ARG A 19 -19.98 5.34 8.73
CA ARG A 19 -20.48 4.47 7.66
C ARG A 19 -19.72 4.62 6.34
N GLY A 20 -19.20 5.81 6.04
CA GLY A 20 -18.45 6.12 4.82
C GLY A 20 -16.98 5.70 4.89
N LEU A 21 -16.37 5.72 6.07
CA LEU A 21 -14.93 5.49 6.25
C LEU A 21 -14.48 4.12 5.74
N HIS A 22 -15.23 3.06 6.03
CA HIS A 22 -14.88 1.72 5.55
C HIS A 22 -14.86 1.66 4.02
N ARG A 23 -15.91 2.18 3.37
CA ARG A 23 -16.01 2.19 1.89
C ARG A 23 -14.89 3.01 1.26
N ALA A 24 -14.62 4.20 1.81
CA ALA A 24 -13.53 5.05 1.36
C ALA A 24 -12.17 4.35 1.53
N ALA A 25 -11.91 3.74 2.70
CA ALA A 25 -10.67 3.01 2.93
C ALA A 25 -10.49 1.85 1.95
N VAL A 26 -11.53 1.04 1.70
CA VAL A 26 -11.48 -0.09 0.74
C VAL A 26 -11.07 0.35 -0.66
N ALA A 27 -11.48 1.55 -1.09
CA ALA A 27 -11.09 2.11 -2.39
C ALA A 27 -9.57 2.30 -2.55
N HIS A 28 -8.83 2.47 -1.44
CA HIS A 28 -7.37 2.62 -1.44
C HIS A 28 -6.63 1.35 -1.00
N VAL A 29 -7.18 0.59 -0.04
CA VAL A 29 -6.46 -0.56 0.56
C VAL A 29 -6.70 -1.89 -0.16
N SER A 30 -7.64 -1.95 -1.10
CA SER A 30 -7.86 -3.18 -1.88
C SER A 30 -6.62 -3.57 -2.69
N ALA A 31 -6.42 -4.87 -2.92
CA ALA A 31 -5.28 -5.37 -3.71
C ALA A 31 -5.20 -4.72 -5.10
N SER A 32 -6.33 -4.51 -5.76
CA SER A 32 -6.39 -3.83 -7.06
C SER A 32 -5.97 -2.35 -6.96
N ALA A 33 -6.38 -1.64 -5.91
CA ALA A 33 -5.95 -0.26 -5.68
C ALA A 33 -4.45 -0.15 -5.41
N GLN A 34 -3.92 -1.01 -4.54
CA GLN A 34 -2.48 -1.08 -4.27
C GLN A 34 -1.67 -1.49 -5.52
N ALA A 35 -2.22 -2.37 -6.36
CA ALA A 35 -1.59 -2.76 -7.61
C ALA A 35 -1.48 -1.60 -8.62
N ARG A 36 -2.51 -0.75 -8.72
CA ARG A 36 -2.45 0.50 -9.51
C ARG A 36 -1.44 1.48 -8.93
N ALA A 37 -1.39 1.61 -7.60
CA ALA A 37 -0.44 2.48 -6.91
C ALA A 37 1.03 2.11 -7.21
N LYS A 38 1.32 0.83 -7.50
CA LYS A 38 2.68 0.38 -7.84
C LYS A 38 3.29 1.16 -9.00
N GLU A 39 2.50 1.54 -10.01
CA GLU A 39 3.02 2.16 -11.24
C GLU A 39 3.61 3.54 -10.97
N ARG A 40 3.03 4.24 -10.00
CA ARG A 40 3.49 5.54 -9.51
C ARG A 40 4.64 5.41 -8.52
N LEU A 41 4.63 4.32 -7.75
CA LEU A 41 5.60 4.09 -6.70
C LEU A 41 6.95 3.61 -7.23
N LEU A 42 6.96 2.63 -8.15
CA LEU A 42 8.18 1.96 -8.61
C LEU A 42 9.27 2.91 -9.15
N PRO A 43 8.96 3.95 -9.94
CA PRO A 43 9.98 4.90 -10.42
C PRO A 43 10.63 5.73 -9.32
N LEU A 44 10.00 5.84 -8.15
CA LEU A 44 10.47 6.64 -7.03
C LEU A 44 11.35 5.87 -6.06
N LEU A 45 11.35 4.53 -6.16
CA LEU A 45 12.06 3.67 -5.23
C LEU A 45 13.56 3.70 -5.48
N THR A 46 14.32 3.76 -4.40
CA THR A 46 15.74 3.40 -4.41
C THR A 46 15.90 1.91 -4.73
N GLU A 47 17.12 1.50 -5.08
CA GLU A 47 17.40 0.09 -5.38
C GLU A 47 17.04 -0.85 -4.22
N GLY A 48 17.38 -0.48 -2.98
CA GLY A 48 17.08 -1.26 -1.79
C GLY A 48 15.57 -1.35 -1.51
N GLU A 49 14.83 -0.25 -1.67
CA GLU A 49 13.37 -0.24 -1.55
C GLU A 49 12.71 -1.12 -2.62
N ALA A 50 13.20 -1.04 -3.86
CA ALA A 50 12.71 -1.86 -4.96
C ALA A 50 13.00 -3.36 -4.73
N GLU A 51 14.13 -3.70 -4.11
CA GLU A 51 14.45 -5.08 -3.72
C GLU A 51 13.48 -5.62 -2.66
N VAL A 52 13.22 -4.84 -1.61
CA VAL A 52 12.24 -5.20 -0.57
C VAL A 52 10.86 -5.41 -1.17
N PHE A 53 10.42 -4.50 -2.04
CA PHE A 53 9.16 -4.64 -2.77
C PHE A 53 9.12 -5.93 -3.60
N ARG A 54 10.17 -6.21 -4.39
CA ARG A 54 10.26 -7.44 -5.20
C ARG A 54 10.20 -8.70 -4.34
N ARG A 55 10.89 -8.71 -3.19
CA ARG A 55 10.87 -9.83 -2.24
C ARG A 55 9.47 -10.09 -1.69
N GLY A 56 8.76 -9.04 -1.26
CA GLY A 56 7.37 -9.15 -0.83
C GLY A 56 6.48 -9.68 -1.96
N ARG A 57 6.57 -9.09 -3.15
CA ARG A 57 5.79 -9.47 -4.34
C ARG A 57 5.99 -10.93 -4.76
N ASN A 58 7.22 -11.42 -4.68
CA ASN A 58 7.57 -12.77 -5.09
C ASN A 58 7.28 -13.83 -4.01
N THR A 59 6.77 -13.43 -2.84
CA THR A 59 6.32 -14.37 -1.82
C THR A 59 5.17 -15.21 -2.39
N LYS A 60 5.25 -16.53 -2.20
CA LYS A 60 4.20 -17.46 -2.66
C LYS A 60 3.17 -17.60 -1.54
N PRO A 61 2.00 -16.95 -1.60
CA PRO A 61 0.97 -17.16 -0.59
C PRO A 61 0.44 -18.59 -0.68
N HIS A 62 0.21 -19.21 0.47
CA HIS A 62 -0.35 -20.57 0.56
C HIS A 62 -1.76 -20.67 -0.04
N SER A 63 -2.50 -19.57 -0.09
CA SER A 63 -3.78 -19.46 -0.77
C SER A 63 -3.91 -18.08 -1.43
N VAL A 64 -4.48 -18.05 -2.64
CA VAL A 64 -4.91 -16.81 -3.30
C VAL A 64 -6.43 -16.86 -3.36
N PRO A 65 -7.15 -15.80 -2.94
CA PRO A 65 -8.61 -15.77 -3.05
C PRO A 65 -9.06 -16.08 -4.48
N LYS A 66 -10.08 -16.94 -4.63
CA LYS A 66 -10.54 -17.46 -5.95
C LYS A 66 -10.93 -16.40 -6.99
N GLY A 67 -11.14 -15.15 -6.59
CA GLY A 67 -11.50 -14.03 -7.49
C GLY A 67 -10.48 -12.91 -7.58
N ALA A 68 -9.36 -12.97 -6.85
CA ALA A 68 -8.33 -11.94 -6.92
C ALA A 68 -7.33 -12.25 -8.04
N LYS A 69 -6.99 -11.26 -8.87
CA LYS A 69 -5.90 -11.45 -9.83
C LYS A 69 -4.61 -11.65 -9.04
N ARG A 70 -3.93 -12.77 -9.28
CA ARG A 70 -2.70 -13.15 -8.57
C ARG A 70 -1.68 -12.02 -8.55
N GLU A 71 -1.52 -11.32 -9.67
CA GLU A 71 -0.59 -10.20 -9.82
C GLU A 71 -0.95 -9.00 -8.94
N GLU A 72 -2.23 -8.69 -8.78
CA GLU A 72 -2.69 -7.60 -7.91
C GLU A 72 -2.38 -7.92 -6.45
N TYR A 73 -2.65 -9.16 -6.03
CA TYR A 73 -2.35 -9.62 -4.68
C TYR A 73 -0.85 -9.58 -4.40
N GLN A 74 -0.03 -10.05 -5.35
CA GLN A 74 1.43 -9.97 -5.23
C GLN A 74 1.93 -8.52 -5.16
N ALA A 75 1.40 -7.62 -5.98
CA ALA A 75 1.78 -6.21 -5.91
C ALA A 75 1.43 -5.59 -4.55
N ALA A 76 0.24 -5.90 -4.01
CA ALA A 76 -0.17 -5.47 -2.67
C ALA A 76 0.77 -6.01 -1.59
N THR A 77 1.10 -7.29 -1.61
CA THR A 77 2.08 -7.89 -0.67
C THR A 77 3.45 -7.19 -0.76
N GLY A 78 3.89 -6.83 -1.96
CA GLY A 78 5.12 -6.05 -2.16
C GLY A 78 5.07 -4.67 -1.50
N LEU A 79 3.94 -3.96 -1.65
CA LEU A 79 3.72 -2.65 -1.05
C LEU A 79 3.68 -2.74 0.48
N GLU A 80 2.95 -3.70 1.02
CA GLU A 80 2.88 -3.94 2.47
C GLU A 80 4.27 -4.26 3.05
N ALA A 81 5.07 -5.07 2.36
CA ALA A 81 6.43 -5.40 2.77
C ALA A 81 7.34 -4.15 2.78
N LEU A 82 7.26 -3.30 1.75
CA LEU A 82 8.02 -2.05 1.69
C LEU A 82 7.65 -1.10 2.83
N PHE A 83 6.35 -0.86 3.03
CA PHE A 83 5.86 0.02 4.10
C PHE A 83 6.18 -0.53 5.50
N GLY A 84 6.09 -1.85 5.69
CA GLY A 84 6.51 -2.50 6.92
C GLY A 84 8.01 -2.33 7.18
N TRP A 85 8.84 -2.51 6.15
CA TRP A 85 10.29 -2.39 6.25
C TRP A 85 10.75 -0.96 6.61
N LEU A 86 10.20 0.06 5.94
CA LEU A 86 10.48 1.47 6.27
C LEU A 86 10.05 1.81 7.69
N TYR A 87 8.87 1.35 8.11
CA TYR A 87 8.37 1.57 9.47
C TYR A 87 9.28 0.93 10.53
N LEU A 88 9.70 -0.31 10.34
CA LEU A 88 10.58 -1.02 11.28
C LEU A 88 11.97 -0.38 11.39
N ARG A 89 12.42 0.34 10.36
CA ARG A 89 13.66 1.11 10.37
C ARG A 89 13.52 2.52 10.95
N GLY A 90 12.29 2.93 11.31
CA GLY A 90 12.02 4.28 11.78
C GLY A 90 12.11 5.34 10.68
N GLU A 91 12.10 4.95 9.40
CA GLU A 91 12.22 5.86 8.26
C GLU A 91 10.87 6.52 7.93
N THR A 92 10.29 7.21 8.91
CA THR A 92 8.92 7.75 8.83
C THR A 92 8.77 8.86 7.79
N VAL A 93 9.81 9.67 7.55
CA VAL A 93 9.82 10.71 6.52
C VAL A 93 9.64 10.07 5.14
N ARG A 94 10.48 9.09 4.81
CA ARG A 94 10.42 8.39 3.53
C ARG A 94 9.12 7.63 3.35
N LEU A 95 8.64 6.99 4.42
CA LEU A 95 7.35 6.31 4.45
C LEU A 95 6.18 7.26 4.14
N ASN A 96 6.20 8.48 4.69
CA ASN A 96 5.18 9.50 4.41
C ASN A 96 5.29 10.06 2.98
N GLU A 97 6.50 10.29 2.46
CA GLU A 97 6.71 10.71 1.06
C GLU A 97 6.05 9.73 0.09
N LEU A 98 6.36 8.43 0.24
CA LEU A 98 5.79 7.39 -0.62
C LEU A 98 4.27 7.27 -0.45
N PHE A 99 3.76 7.45 0.77
CA PHE A 99 2.33 7.44 1.03
C PHE A 99 1.60 8.57 0.33
N GLU A 100 2.08 9.81 0.45
CA GLU A 100 1.46 10.98 -0.18
C GLU A 100 1.45 10.82 -1.71
N ARG A 101 2.52 10.27 -2.30
CA ARG A 101 2.58 9.94 -3.73
C ARG A 101 1.53 8.94 -4.19
N ILE A 102 1.11 8.02 -3.32
CA ILE A 102 0.02 7.08 -3.62
C ILE A 102 -1.34 7.76 -3.51
N MET A 103 -1.47 8.73 -2.60
CA MET A 103 -2.73 9.42 -2.29
C MET A 103 -3.02 10.62 -3.19
N GLU A 104 -2.02 11.21 -3.86
CA GLU A 104 -2.20 12.19 -4.94
C GLU A 104 -3.12 11.61 -6.04
N GLU A 105 -3.97 12.38 -6.71
CA GLU A 105 -4.80 11.90 -7.84
C GLU A 105 -4.01 11.78 -9.15
#